data_AF-E6TKM5-F1
#
_entry.id   AF-E6TKM5-F1
#
_cell.length_a   1.000
_cell.length_b   1.000
_cell.length_c   1.000
_cell.angle_alpha   90.00
_cell.angle_beta   90.00
_cell.angle_gamma   90.00
#
_symmetry.space_group_name_H-M   'P 1'
#
loop_
_entity.id
_entity.type
_entity.pdbx_description
1 polymer ?
#
loop_
_entity_poly.entity_id
_entity_poly.type
_entity_poly.pdbx_seq_one_letter_code
_entity_poly.pdbx_strand_id
1 'polypeptide(L)'
;MKSLVRALLLTAVPSAVLIGAPAANADTVAYLVNVHVRPGYNFPNAEAAIGYGNSVCARVAGHMSYRELVDQVKADFRTTDYYQAGYLINQAVNELCPAQIWQLRQSAAGYTPF
;
A
#
# COMPACT_ATOMS: atom_id res chain seq x y z
N MET A 1 -28.34 -43.14 -48.00
CA MET A 1 -28.67 -41.81 -48.57
C MET A 1 -28.81 -40.81 -47.43
N LYS A 2 -28.24 -39.61 -47.63
CA LYS A 2 -28.31 -38.39 -46.78
C LYS A 2 -27.25 -38.25 -45.68
N SER A 3 -26.04 -37.93 -46.16
CA SER A 3 -25.06 -37.08 -45.46
C SER A 3 -25.68 -35.74 -45.07
N LEU A 4 -25.40 -35.23 -43.87
CA LEU A 4 -25.47 -33.80 -43.60
C LEU A 4 -24.32 -33.40 -42.67
N VAL A 5 -23.40 -32.69 -43.30
CA VAL A 5 -22.17 -32.05 -42.84
C VAL A 5 -22.38 -31.26 -41.54
N ARG A 6 -21.60 -31.56 -40.50
CA ARG A 6 -21.43 -30.68 -39.32
C ARG A 6 -20.58 -29.48 -39.76
N ALA A 7 -21.22 -28.33 -39.94
CA ALA A 7 -20.52 -27.06 -40.10
C ALA A 7 -19.85 -26.68 -38.77
N LEU A 8 -18.52 -26.70 -38.74
CA LEU A 8 -17.72 -26.23 -37.62
C LEU A 8 -17.62 -24.69 -37.72
N LEU A 9 -18.43 -23.98 -36.95
CA LEU A 9 -18.32 -22.52 -36.81
C LEU A 9 -17.06 -22.21 -35.98
N LEU A 10 -15.96 -21.83 -36.65
CA LEU A 10 -14.84 -21.17 -35.99
C LEU A 10 -15.26 -19.74 -35.62
N THR A 11 -15.74 -19.56 -34.40
CA THR A 11 -15.86 -18.24 -33.80
C THR A 11 -14.47 -17.71 -33.49
N ALA A 12 -13.99 -16.74 -34.27
CA ALA A 12 -12.77 -16.01 -33.98
C ALA A 12 -12.97 -15.24 -32.66
N VAL A 13 -12.30 -15.67 -31.59
CA VAL A 13 -12.27 -14.95 -30.32
C VAL A 13 -11.31 -13.77 -30.49
N PRO A 14 -11.77 -12.50 -30.42
CA PRO A 14 -10.84 -11.38 -30.44
C PRO A 14 -9.97 -11.46 -29.19
N SER A 15 -8.65 -11.52 -29.38
CA SER A 15 -7.67 -11.45 -28.29
C SER A 15 -7.72 -10.05 -27.69
N ALA A 16 -8.44 -9.88 -26.58
CA ALA A 16 -8.40 -8.65 -25.80
C ALA A 16 -6.99 -8.46 -25.26
N VAL A 17 -6.30 -7.41 -25.72
CA VAL A 17 -5.01 -7.01 -25.18
C VAL A 17 -5.26 -6.49 -23.76
N LEU A 18 -4.81 -7.23 -22.75
CA LEU A 18 -4.85 -6.78 -21.36
C LEU A 18 -3.82 -5.66 -21.19
N ILE A 19 -4.27 -4.41 -21.31
CA ILE A 19 -3.46 -3.25 -20.93
C ILE A 19 -3.46 -3.23 -19.40
N GLY A 20 -2.31 -3.57 -18.79
CA GLY A 20 -2.16 -3.52 -17.34
C GLY A 20 -2.35 -2.11 -16.79
N ALA A 21 -2.79 -1.99 -15.54
CA ALA A 21 -2.82 -0.70 -14.86
C ALA A 21 -1.40 -0.11 -14.77
N PRO A 22 -1.23 1.22 -14.92
CA PRO A 22 0.06 1.85 -14.74
C PRO A 22 0.58 1.63 -13.31
N ALA A 23 1.90 1.55 -13.18
CA ALA A 23 2.53 1.48 -11.86
C ALA A 23 2.27 2.76 -11.07
N ALA A 24 1.88 2.63 -9.80
CA ALA A 24 1.82 3.76 -8.88
C ALA A 24 3.24 4.28 -8.60
N ASN A 25 3.38 5.59 -8.53
CA ASN A 25 4.64 6.26 -8.25
C ASN A 25 4.56 6.95 -6.88
N ALA A 26 5.72 7.23 -6.29
CA ALA A 26 5.77 7.96 -5.03
C ALA A 26 5.29 9.41 -5.23
N ASP A 27 4.44 9.88 -4.32
CA ASP A 27 3.92 11.25 -4.22
C ASP A 27 4.24 11.82 -2.83
N THR A 28 5.36 12.52 -2.75
CA THR A 28 5.81 13.16 -1.50
C THR A 28 4.87 14.28 -1.05
N VAL A 29 4.19 14.95 -1.99
CA VAL A 29 3.27 16.05 -1.66
C VAL A 29 2.02 15.50 -0.99
N ALA A 30 1.43 14.45 -1.56
CA ALA A 30 0.29 13.75 -0.97
C ALA A 30 0.62 13.24 0.44
N TYR A 31 1.80 12.65 0.62
CA TYR A 31 2.27 12.21 1.94
C TYR A 31 2.32 13.36 2.94
N LEU A 32 2.99 14.47 2.61
CA LEU A 32 3.15 15.62 3.50
C LEU A 32 1.82 16.26 3.87
N VAL A 33 0.87 16.36 2.94
CA VAL A 33 -0.49 16.84 3.23
C VAL A 33 -1.16 15.98 4.30
N ASN A 34 -1.02 14.65 4.21
CA ASN A 34 -1.72 13.73 5.10
C ASN A 34 -1.06 13.55 6.48
N VAL A 35 0.26 13.72 6.61
CA VAL A 35 0.98 13.45 7.87
C VAL A 35 1.65 14.66 8.51
N HIS A 36 1.91 15.73 7.76
CA HIS A 36 2.60 16.91 8.28
C HIS A 36 1.63 18.08 8.48
N VAL A 37 0.74 18.33 7.52
CA VAL A 37 -0.27 19.40 7.61
C VAL A 37 -1.43 18.99 8.53
N ARG A 38 -1.81 17.71 8.52
CA ARG A 38 -2.82 17.17 9.45
C ARG A 38 -2.25 17.16 10.88
N PRO A 39 -2.91 17.78 11.87
CA PRO A 39 -2.47 17.72 13.26
C PRO A 39 -2.37 16.28 13.78
N GLY A 40 -1.38 16.00 14.62
CA GLY A 40 -1.28 14.73 15.35
C GLY A 40 0.14 14.16 15.47
N TYR A 41 0.95 14.27 14.42
CA TYR A 41 2.30 13.69 14.41
C TYR A 41 3.40 14.66 14.85
N ASN A 42 3.19 15.97 14.67
CA ASN A 42 4.08 17.03 15.15
C ASN A 42 5.55 16.89 14.69
N PHE A 43 5.77 16.45 13.45
CA PHE A 43 7.11 16.45 12.86
C PHE A 43 7.69 17.88 12.85
N PRO A 44 9.00 18.05 13.13
CA PRO A 44 9.62 19.38 13.23
C PRO A 44 9.72 20.11 11.88
N ASN A 45 9.73 19.38 10.77
CA ASN A 45 9.70 19.90 9.40
C ASN A 45 9.30 18.79 8.40
N ALA A 46 9.18 19.16 7.12
CA ALA A 46 8.80 18.24 6.05
C ALA A 46 9.84 17.13 5.84
N GLU A 47 11.13 17.45 5.91
CA GLU A 47 12.23 16.50 5.73
C GLU A 47 12.21 15.42 6.81
N ALA A 48 11.92 15.78 8.06
CA ALA A 48 11.77 14.83 9.16
C ALA A 48 10.56 13.91 8.98
N ALA A 49 9.43 14.45 8.48
CA ALA A 49 8.26 13.64 8.14
C ALA A 49 8.59 12.61 7.05
N ILE A 50 9.20 13.07 5.95
CA ILE A 50 9.63 12.21 4.84
C ILE A 50 10.64 11.16 5.31
N GLY A 51 11.62 11.57 6.13
CA GLY A 51 12.61 10.67 6.71
C GLY A 51 11.96 9.55 7.53
N TYR A 52 10.98 9.90 8.37
CA TYR A 52 10.23 8.91 9.13
C TYR A 52 9.40 7.99 8.23
N GLY A 53 8.69 8.54 7.23
CA GLY A 53 7.94 7.74 6.26
C GLY A 53 8.83 6.76 5.48
N ASN A 54 10.02 7.19 5.06
CA ASN A 54 11.00 6.30 4.44
C ASN A 54 11.52 5.22 5.40
N SER A 55 11.64 5.53 6.70
CA SER A 55 11.99 4.51 7.70
C SER A 55 10.90 3.44 7.84
N VAL A 56 9.62 3.81 7.71
CA VAL A 56 8.50 2.86 7.66
C VAL A 56 8.61 2.00 6.40
N CYS A 57 8.88 2.60 5.23
CA CYS A 57 9.13 1.85 4.00
C CYS A 57 10.32 0.87 4.12
N ALA A 58 11.38 1.24 4.82
CA ALA A 58 12.51 0.34 5.08
C ALA A 58 12.11 -0.84 5.99
N ARG A 59 11.33 -0.58 7.05
CA ARG A 59 10.80 -1.63 7.95
C ARG A 59 9.88 -2.60 7.18
N VAL A 60 9.01 -2.08 6.31
CA VAL A 60 8.14 -2.90 5.46
C VAL A 60 8.98 -3.73 4.50
N ALA A 61 9.94 -3.15 3.76
CA ALA A 61 10.86 -3.88 2.88
C ALA A 61 11.63 -4.99 3.62
N GLY A 62 12.01 -4.75 4.87
CA GLY A 62 12.64 -5.72 5.77
C GLY A 62 11.71 -6.84 6.27
N HIS A 63 10.48 -6.92 5.77
CA HIS A 63 9.47 -7.92 6.16
C HIS A 63 9.08 -7.86 7.65
N MET A 64 9.19 -6.69 8.30
CA MET A 64 8.64 -6.50 9.65
C MET A 64 7.14 -6.79 9.65
N SER A 65 6.66 -7.53 10.66
CA SER A 65 5.24 -7.86 10.76
C SER A 65 4.39 -6.59 10.95
N TYR A 66 3.15 -6.57 10.45
CA TYR A 66 2.28 -5.39 10.60
C TYR A 66 2.01 -5.04 12.07
N ARG A 67 1.89 -6.05 12.94
CA ARG A 67 1.72 -5.86 14.39
C ARG A 67 2.91 -5.12 14.99
N GLU A 68 4.12 -5.62 14.74
CA GLU A 68 5.35 -5.00 15.24
C GLU A 68 5.52 -3.59 14.69
N LEU A 69 5.22 -3.38 13.40
CA LEU A 69 5.28 -2.07 12.77
C LEU A 69 4.34 -1.07 13.46
N VAL A 70 3.11 -1.47 13.75
CA VAL A 70 2.14 -0.64 14.49
C VAL A 70 2.65 -0.34 15.90
N ASP A 71 3.15 -1.34 16.62
CA ASP A 71 3.65 -1.17 18.00
C ASP A 71 4.86 -0.22 18.04
N GLN A 72 5.76 -0.32 17.06
CA GLN A 72 6.90 0.60 16.91
C GLN A 72 6.43 2.03 16.62
N VAL A 73 5.49 2.23 15.68
CA VAL A 73 4.97 3.57 15.40
C VAL A 73 4.25 4.15 16.62
N LYS A 74 3.48 3.35 17.35
CA LYS A 74 2.86 3.77 18.62
C LYS A 74 3.91 4.21 19.65
N ALA A 75 4.99 3.45 19.78
CA ALA A 75 6.10 3.79 20.67
C ALA A 75 6.81 5.10 20.25
N ASP A 76 7.14 5.23 18.96
CA ASP A 76 7.81 6.38 18.35
C ASP A 76 7.02 7.69 18.60
N PHE A 77 5.68 7.63 18.52
CA PHE A 77 4.79 8.78 18.78
C PHE A 77 4.25 8.85 20.22
N ARG A 78 4.66 7.93 21.10
CA ARG A 78 4.18 7.84 22.49
C ARG A 78 2.65 7.85 22.59
N THR A 79 1.99 7.13 21.69
CA THR A 79 0.53 7.08 21.56
C THR A 79 0.02 5.66 21.78
N THR A 80 -1.21 5.53 22.29
CA THR A 80 -1.93 4.26 22.31
C THR A 80 -2.91 4.12 21.15
N ASP A 81 -3.08 5.17 20.35
CA ASP A 81 -4.05 5.22 19.25
C ASP A 81 -3.58 4.37 18.06
N TYR A 82 -4.28 3.26 17.85
CA TYR A 82 -4.06 2.38 16.71
C TYR A 82 -4.36 3.08 15.38
N TYR A 83 -5.41 3.88 15.29
CA TYR A 83 -5.82 4.53 14.05
C TYR A 83 -4.77 5.55 13.61
N GLN A 84 -4.19 6.28 14.56
CA GLN A 84 -3.06 7.16 14.29
C GLN A 84 -1.88 6.37 13.71
N ALA A 85 -1.42 5.31 14.37
CA ALA A 85 -0.28 4.53 13.89
C ALA A 85 -0.54 3.87 12.52
N GLY A 86 -1.68 3.20 12.38
CA GLY A 86 -2.08 2.52 11.14
C GLY A 86 -2.28 3.49 9.97
N TYR A 87 -2.82 4.69 10.23
CA TYR A 87 -2.98 5.70 9.20
C TYR A 87 -1.61 6.17 8.69
N LEU A 88 -0.67 6.50 9.58
CA LEU A 88 0.68 6.91 9.15
C LEU A 88 1.35 5.83 8.31
N ILE A 89 1.28 4.56 8.74
CA ILE A 89 1.85 3.43 8.01
C ILE A 89 1.25 3.36 6.60
N ASN A 90 -0.08 3.43 6.49
CA ASN A 90 -0.76 3.38 5.21
C ASN A 90 -0.42 4.58 4.32
N GLN A 91 -0.27 5.77 4.88
CA GLN A 91 0.19 6.96 4.14
C GLN A 91 1.62 6.80 3.63
N ALA A 92 2.55 6.34 4.48
CA ALA A 92 3.93 6.13 4.05
C ALA A 92 4.01 5.10 2.92
N VAL A 93 3.29 3.98 3.02
CA VAL A 93 3.37 2.92 2.01
C VAL A 93 2.66 3.28 0.71
N ASN A 94 1.48 3.90 0.77
CA ASN A 94 0.77 4.28 -0.45
C ASN A 94 1.50 5.39 -1.21
N GLU A 95 2.03 6.37 -0.48
CA GLU A 95 2.54 7.60 -1.09
C GLU A 95 4.07 7.59 -1.28
N LEU A 96 4.86 6.84 -0.51
CA LEU A 96 6.33 6.85 -0.64
C LEU A 96 6.92 5.56 -1.21
N CYS A 97 6.30 4.40 -0.94
CA CYS A 97 6.80 3.11 -1.42
C CYS A 97 5.68 2.21 -1.96
N PRO A 98 4.96 2.64 -3.01
CA PRO A 98 3.80 1.91 -3.54
C PRO A 98 4.11 0.49 -4.01
N ALA A 99 5.35 0.21 -4.42
CA ALA A 99 5.82 -1.13 -4.75
C ALA A 99 5.68 -2.14 -3.59
N GLN A 100 5.61 -1.65 -2.34
CA GLN A 100 5.52 -2.47 -1.13
C GLN A 100 4.09 -2.64 -0.60
N ILE A 101 3.08 -2.04 -1.25
CA ILE A 101 1.67 -2.13 -0.82
C ILE A 101 1.23 -3.58 -0.62
N TRP A 102 1.60 -4.47 -1.56
CA TRP A 102 1.23 -5.87 -1.46
C TRP A 102 1.85 -6.55 -0.23
N GLN A 103 3.13 -6.29 0.02
CA GLN A 103 3.84 -6.82 1.18
C GLN A 103 3.23 -6.36 2.50
N LEU A 104 2.90 -5.07 2.62
CA LEU A 104 2.18 -4.55 3.79
C LEU A 104 0.83 -5.26 3.97
N ARG A 105 0.02 -5.37 2.91
CA ARG A 105 -1.30 -6.02 2.96
C ARG A 105 -1.21 -7.49 3.39
N GLN A 106 -0.22 -8.23 2.88
CA GLN A 106 0.02 -9.60 3.28
C GLN A 106 0.41 -9.69 4.76
N SER A 107 1.28 -8.80 5.24
CA SER A 107 1.69 -8.77 6.65
C SER A 107 0.56 -8.40 7.62
N ALA A 108 -0.47 -7.68 7.14
CA ALA A 108 -1.64 -7.27 7.91
C ALA A 108 -2.79 -8.28 7.86
N ALA A 109 -2.66 -9.38 7.09
CA ALA A 109 -3.72 -10.37 6.95
C ALA A 109 -4.10 -10.98 8.31
N GLY A 110 -5.39 -10.93 8.67
CA GLY A 110 -5.89 -11.43 9.95
C GLY A 110 -5.52 -10.57 11.16
N TYR A 111 -4.90 -9.40 10.96
CA TYR A 111 -4.62 -8.48 12.05
C TYR A 111 -5.91 -7.84 12.57
N THR A 112 -6.16 -7.96 13.87
CA THR A 112 -7.27 -7.30 14.58
C THR A 112 -6.69 -6.27 15.56
N PRO A 113 -7.04 -4.98 15.41
CA PRO A 113 -6.73 -3.97 16.43
C PRO A 113 -7.41 -4.35 17.74
N PHE A 114 -6.69 -4.23 18.86
CA PHE A 114 -7.21 -4.49 20.21
C PHE A 114 -7.29 -3.20 21.02
#